data_AF-A0A832U3J7-F1
#
_entry.id   AF-A0A832U3J7-F1
#
_cell.length_a   1.000
_cell.length_b   1.000
_cell.length_c   1.000
_cell.angle_alpha   90.00
_cell.angle_beta   90.00
_cell.angle_gamma   90.00
#
_symmetry.space_group_name_H-M   'P 1'
#
loop_
_entity.id
_entity.type
_entity.pdbx_description
1 polymer ?
#
loop_
_entity_poly.entity_id
_entity_poly.type
_entity_poly.pdbx_seq_one_letter_code
_entity_poly.pdbx_strand_id
1 'polypeptide(L)'
;HTTVYLNGKKDLEEEVQIIYKKPNLMKTLGVEDGNEVGSVSDGEFVWSYDAEKNTVMKIELPEEPLLTEKDIVSVIGSFVNESNVSMLGVDEVDGRSAYVLEVRPKVKENESEIASRTKIWVDRDTWMVLKSSIYNNKGNLLTEVEIRDLKINTGIPDSEFKFEIPEGAKVETLNIDEELKVPDNMSLEEAGKQASFKILIPDYIPDGYMLNSTTISKEDDTDPEGQGSETVILSYQKGSENFDVIETVYENKSEENTLMEGAEKISINGKEGKYLNEFGDTKMLQWELGGVEMNLIGSLGKAEMLKIAESFKEPSTEVDVLDAESLKEPFTEFYILGPDGTAENYPIDYVLGENGTVIIGIINHEQKPVNYTLEVKLEDMPLPLSDIWKNIYLGNNETLEKAVTITPPFEGTNMKLQFLLYNNDKKDMLEENVSIPYRNLNLWINVTTQNFSKNNSTPLTAI
;
A
#
# COMPACT_ATOMS: atom_id res chain seq x y z
N HIS A 1 23.44 -27.07 8.13
CA HIS A 1 23.88 -26.99 9.54
C HIS A 1 23.94 -25.53 9.94
N THR A 2 23.27 -25.17 11.03
CA THR A 2 23.17 -23.80 11.52
C THR A 2 23.64 -23.76 12.96
N THR A 3 24.43 -22.75 13.31
CA THR A 3 24.83 -22.48 14.70
C THR A 3 24.53 -21.02 15.02
N VAL A 4 23.81 -20.79 16.13
CA VAL A 4 23.51 -19.45 16.66
C VAL A 4 24.31 -19.22 17.93
N TYR A 5 24.78 -17.99 18.08
CA TYR A 5 25.62 -17.54 19.18
C TYR A 5 24.97 -16.36 19.90
N LEU A 6 24.73 -16.51 21.21
CA LEU A 6 24.31 -15.42 22.09
C LEU A 6 25.47 -15.04 23.01
N ASN A 7 25.80 -13.74 23.02
CA ASN A 7 26.90 -13.19 23.83
C ASN A 7 28.26 -13.91 23.62
N GLY A 8 28.51 -14.38 22.39
CA GLY A 8 29.74 -15.08 22.02
C GLY A 8 29.83 -16.53 22.49
N LYS A 9 28.75 -17.09 23.06
CA LYS A 9 28.63 -18.50 23.38
C LYS A 9 27.66 -19.16 22.41
N LYS A 10 27.96 -20.42 22.06
CA LYS A 10 27.05 -21.25 21.27
C LYS A 10 25.76 -21.47 22.07
N ASP A 11 24.65 -21.12 21.44
CA ASP A 11 23.33 -21.11 22.06
C ASP A 11 22.45 -22.20 21.45
N LEU A 12 22.36 -22.23 20.12
CA LEU A 12 21.56 -23.18 19.36
C LEU A 12 22.40 -23.81 18.24
N GLU A 13 22.12 -25.07 17.95
CA GLU A 13 22.69 -25.79 16.82
C GLU A 13 21.64 -26.70 16.20
N GLU A 14 21.47 -26.58 14.89
CA GLU A 14 20.43 -27.29 14.15
C GLU A 14 20.99 -27.88 12.86
N GLU A 15 20.47 -29.06 12.53
CA GLU A 15 20.75 -29.72 11.26
C GLU A 15 19.45 -29.97 10.52
N VAL A 16 19.37 -29.42 9.32
CA VAL A 16 18.26 -29.62 8.39
C VAL A 16 18.82 -30.24 7.12
N GLN A 17 18.23 -31.36 6.72
CA GLN A 17 18.44 -31.97 5.42
C GLN A 17 17.42 -31.40 4.44
N ILE A 18 17.91 -30.94 3.29
CA ILE A 18 17.08 -30.40 2.22
C ILE A 18 17.31 -31.23 0.96
N ILE A 19 16.22 -31.72 0.39
CA ILE A 19 16.19 -32.37 -0.93
C ILE A 19 15.31 -31.49 -1.81
N TYR A 20 15.82 -31.10 -2.98
CA TYR A 20 15.11 -30.22 -3.89
C TYR A 20 15.22 -30.72 -5.33
N LYS A 21 14.10 -30.69 -6.04
CA LYS A 21 14.00 -31.00 -7.47
C LYS A 21 13.09 -29.98 -8.14
N LYS A 22 13.62 -29.33 -9.18
CA LYS A 22 12.87 -28.36 -9.97
C LYS A 22 11.61 -28.99 -10.61
N PRO A 23 10.52 -28.22 -10.77
CA PRO A 23 10.38 -26.82 -10.37
C PRO A 23 10.10 -26.63 -8.87
N ASN A 24 9.20 -27.45 -8.29
CA ASN A 24 8.61 -27.16 -6.97
C ASN A 24 8.62 -28.38 -6.02
N LEU A 25 9.43 -29.40 -6.28
CA LEU A 25 9.51 -30.56 -5.39
C LEU A 25 10.57 -30.31 -4.32
N MET A 26 10.18 -30.39 -3.05
CA MET A 26 11.07 -30.15 -1.93
C MET A 26 10.77 -31.09 -0.78
N LYS A 27 11.79 -31.51 -0.04
CA LYS A 27 11.64 -32.24 1.21
C LYS A 27 12.62 -31.68 2.21
N THR A 28 12.12 -31.33 3.39
CA THR A 28 12.91 -30.88 4.52
C THR A 28 12.75 -31.87 5.66
N LEU A 29 13.85 -32.17 6.32
CA LEU A 29 13.88 -33.02 7.50
C LEU A 29 14.83 -32.38 8.51
N GLY A 30 14.35 -32.14 9.72
CA GLY A 30 15.11 -31.60 10.83
C GLY A 30 14.74 -32.29 12.13
N VAL A 31 15.34 -31.82 13.22
CA VAL A 31 15.01 -32.27 14.57
C VAL A 31 14.77 -31.04 15.44
N GLU A 32 13.61 -30.98 16.07
CA GLU A 32 13.21 -29.92 17.00
C GLU A 32 12.82 -30.58 18.32
N ASP A 33 13.43 -30.16 19.44
CA ASP A 33 13.24 -30.75 20.77
C ASP A 33 13.40 -32.29 20.84
N GLY A 34 14.19 -32.86 19.92
CA GLY A 34 14.44 -34.30 19.83
C GLY A 34 13.42 -35.07 19.00
N ASN A 35 12.41 -34.41 18.44
CA ASN A 35 11.43 -34.99 17.53
C ASN A 35 11.82 -34.71 16.07
N GLU A 36 11.62 -35.70 15.19
CA GLU A 36 11.77 -35.47 13.74
C GLU A 36 10.65 -34.56 13.26
N VAL A 37 11.02 -33.43 12.67
CA VAL A 37 10.10 -32.47 12.06
C VAL A 37 10.45 -32.33 10.59
N GLY A 38 9.44 -32.25 9.72
CA GLY A 38 9.71 -32.14 8.30
C GLY A 38 8.50 -31.72 7.49
N SER A 39 8.79 -31.21 6.30
CA SER A 39 7.78 -30.89 5.29
C SER A 39 8.14 -31.51 3.94
N VAL A 40 7.12 -31.84 3.16
CA VAL A 40 7.24 -32.37 1.81
C VAL A 40 6.39 -31.53 0.89
N SER A 41 6.98 -31.01 -0.19
CA SER A 41 6.24 -30.43 -1.30
C SER A 41 6.22 -31.38 -2.48
N ASP A 42 5.02 -31.72 -2.93
CA ASP A 42 4.76 -32.55 -4.12
C ASP A 42 4.59 -31.72 -5.41
N GLY A 43 4.79 -30.40 -5.30
CA GLY A 43 4.71 -29.44 -6.39
C GLY A 43 3.36 -28.75 -6.55
N GLU A 44 2.31 -29.28 -5.93
CA GLU A 44 0.97 -28.68 -5.85
C GLU A 44 0.64 -28.30 -4.40
N PHE A 45 1.10 -29.10 -3.45
CA PHE A 45 0.89 -28.89 -2.02
C PHE A 45 2.21 -28.94 -1.25
N VAL A 46 2.23 -28.29 -0.10
CA VAL A 46 3.21 -28.51 0.97
C VAL A 46 2.51 -29.24 2.10
N TRP A 47 3.09 -30.32 2.56
CA TRP A 47 2.59 -31.18 3.60
C TRP A 47 3.53 -31.12 4.80
N SER A 48 2.97 -30.98 6.00
CA SER A 48 3.70 -31.17 7.25
C SER A 48 2.83 -31.93 8.25
N TYR A 49 3.46 -32.51 9.27
CA TYR A 49 2.78 -33.30 10.28
C TYR A 49 3.17 -32.87 11.68
N ASP A 50 2.17 -32.57 12.48
CA ASP A 50 2.27 -32.40 13.90
C ASP A 50 1.92 -33.73 14.58
N ALA A 51 2.94 -34.38 15.14
CA ALA A 51 2.81 -35.66 15.83
C ALA A 51 2.08 -35.55 17.18
N GLU A 52 2.14 -34.40 17.86
CA GLU A 52 1.49 -34.19 19.15
C GLU A 52 -0.03 -34.05 18.97
N LYS A 53 -0.44 -33.28 17.97
CA LYS A 53 -1.85 -33.05 17.63
C LYS A 53 -2.43 -34.16 16.74
N ASN A 54 -1.57 -35.00 16.16
CA ASN A 54 -1.92 -35.96 15.11
C ASN A 54 -2.65 -35.30 13.93
N THR A 55 -2.12 -34.16 13.49
CA THR A 55 -2.70 -33.32 12.44
C THR A 55 -1.72 -33.17 11.28
N VAL A 56 -2.20 -33.36 10.06
CA VAL A 56 -1.49 -33.06 8.83
C VAL A 56 -1.96 -31.71 8.33
N MET A 57 -1.02 -30.78 8.22
CA MET A 57 -1.26 -29.50 7.56
C MET A 57 -0.95 -29.67 6.07
N LYS A 58 -1.94 -29.37 5.24
CA LYS A 58 -1.87 -29.43 3.78
C LYS A 58 -2.05 -28.01 3.24
N ILE A 59 -0.97 -27.45 2.70
CA ILE A 59 -0.96 -26.09 2.18
C ILE A 59 -0.97 -26.14 0.66
N GLU A 60 -1.95 -25.51 0.02
CA GLU A 60 -2.03 -25.36 -1.44
C GLU A 60 -1.03 -24.30 -1.92
N LEU A 61 -0.17 -24.67 -2.87
CA LEU A 61 0.78 -23.74 -3.48
C LEU A 61 0.07 -22.89 -4.55
N PRO A 62 0.43 -21.61 -4.69
CA PRO A 62 -0.13 -20.74 -5.71
C PRO A 62 0.19 -21.21 -7.13
N GLU A 63 -0.69 -20.90 -8.08
CA GLU A 63 -0.46 -21.19 -9.51
C GLU A 63 0.79 -20.45 -10.04
N GLU A 64 1.01 -19.22 -9.55
CA GLU A 64 2.22 -18.47 -9.84
C GLU A 64 3.31 -18.73 -8.79
N PRO A 65 4.59 -18.87 -9.18
CA PRO A 65 5.67 -19.10 -8.23
C PRO A 65 5.83 -17.90 -7.27
N LEU A 66 5.91 -18.20 -5.97
CA LEU A 66 6.10 -17.20 -4.90
C LEU A 66 7.33 -16.28 -5.10
N LEU A 67 8.33 -16.75 -5.84
CA LEU A 67 9.52 -15.98 -6.21
C LEU A 67 9.83 -16.21 -7.69
N THR A 68 9.91 -15.12 -8.45
CA THR A 68 10.36 -15.14 -9.85
C THR A 68 11.87 -14.89 -9.95
N GLU A 69 12.46 -15.20 -11.11
CA GLU A 69 13.86 -14.82 -11.38
C GLU A 69 14.08 -13.30 -11.25
N LYS A 70 13.08 -12.49 -11.58
CA LYS A 70 13.13 -11.04 -11.45
C LYS A 70 13.18 -10.61 -9.98
N ASP A 71 12.43 -11.27 -9.11
CA ASP A 71 12.42 -10.99 -7.67
C ASP A 71 13.77 -11.33 -7.05
N ILE A 72 14.36 -12.47 -7.43
CA ILE A 72 15.71 -12.87 -6.99
C ILE A 72 16.75 -11.83 -7.44
N VAL A 73 16.68 -11.37 -8.70
CA VAL A 73 17.59 -10.32 -9.20
C VAL A 73 17.39 -9.00 -8.45
N SER A 74 16.14 -8.64 -8.16
CA SER A 74 15.82 -7.44 -7.37
C SER A 74 16.43 -7.51 -5.97
N VAL A 75 16.22 -8.62 -5.26
CA VAL A 75 16.76 -8.86 -3.90
C VAL A 75 18.28 -8.77 -3.90
N ILE A 76 18.94 -9.44 -4.85
CA ILE A 76 20.41 -9.37 -4.98
C ILE A 76 20.86 -7.94 -5.30
N GLY A 77 20.14 -7.25 -6.20
CA GLY A 77 20.42 -5.86 -6.57
C GLY A 77 20.34 -4.91 -5.37
N SER A 78 19.27 -4.98 -4.58
CA SER A 78 19.11 -4.20 -3.35
C SER A 78 20.22 -4.51 -2.35
N PHE A 79 20.48 -5.79 -2.10
CA PHE A 79 21.54 -6.23 -1.17
C PHE A 79 22.92 -5.68 -1.55
N VAL A 80 23.27 -5.71 -2.84
CA VAL A 80 24.55 -5.19 -3.35
C VAL A 80 24.57 -3.65 -3.32
N ASN A 81 23.46 -2.98 -3.64
CA ASN A 81 23.38 -1.52 -3.64
C ASN A 81 23.50 -0.93 -2.24
N GLU A 82 22.97 -1.62 -1.23
CA GLU A 82 22.98 -1.19 0.17
C GLU A 82 24.24 -1.62 0.94
N SER A 83 25.15 -2.36 0.29
CA SER A 83 26.34 -2.91 0.94
C SER A 83 27.63 -2.60 0.19
N ASN A 84 28.73 -2.54 0.94
CA ASN A 84 30.07 -2.64 0.39
C ASN A 84 30.46 -4.11 0.35
N VAL A 85 30.65 -4.64 -0.86
CA VAL A 85 31.07 -6.03 -1.08
C VAL A 85 32.55 -6.04 -1.48
N SER A 86 33.32 -6.87 -0.82
CA SER A 86 34.76 -7.03 -1.08
C SER A 86 35.13 -8.50 -1.22
N MET A 87 36.05 -8.79 -2.13
CA MET A 87 36.58 -10.13 -2.34
C MET A 87 37.78 -10.35 -1.42
N LEU A 88 37.68 -11.28 -0.48
CA LEU A 88 38.76 -11.60 0.46
C LEU A 88 39.75 -12.64 -0.08
N GLY A 89 39.30 -13.54 -0.96
CA GLY A 89 40.16 -14.57 -1.53
C GLY A 89 39.40 -15.84 -1.91
N VAL A 90 40.13 -16.95 -1.99
CA VAL A 90 39.58 -18.28 -2.28
C VAL A 90 39.88 -19.18 -1.09
N ASP A 91 38.91 -19.98 -0.70
CA ASP A 91 39.00 -20.94 0.40
C ASP A 91 38.30 -22.26 0.02
N GLU A 92 38.31 -23.25 0.90
CA GLU A 92 37.67 -24.54 0.71
C GLU A 92 36.58 -24.78 1.76
N VAL A 93 35.39 -25.22 1.32
CA VAL A 93 34.28 -25.62 2.18
C VAL A 93 33.81 -27.00 1.74
N ASP A 94 33.88 -27.98 2.64
CA ASP A 94 33.49 -29.37 2.38
C ASP A 94 34.09 -29.96 1.08
N GLY A 95 35.39 -29.71 0.86
CA GLY A 95 36.12 -30.17 -0.32
C GLY A 95 35.85 -29.39 -1.61
N ARG A 96 35.09 -28.30 -1.55
CA ARG A 96 34.73 -27.46 -2.70
C ARG A 96 35.41 -26.10 -2.64
N SER A 97 35.96 -25.64 -3.77
CA SER A 97 36.62 -24.34 -3.86
C SER A 97 35.59 -23.21 -3.92
N ALA A 98 35.69 -22.25 -3.01
CA ALA A 98 34.75 -21.15 -2.87
C ALA A 98 35.43 -19.77 -2.90
N TYR A 99 34.75 -18.80 -3.51
CA TYR A 99 35.08 -17.39 -3.36
C TYR A 99 34.64 -16.90 -1.99
N VAL A 100 35.53 -16.24 -1.26
CA VAL A 100 35.23 -15.63 0.04
C VAL A 100 34.94 -14.16 -0.16
N LEU A 101 33.69 -13.78 0.09
CA LEU A 101 33.22 -12.40 0.04
C LEU A 101 33.02 -11.88 1.46
N GLU A 102 33.36 -10.62 1.67
CA GLU A 102 32.96 -9.86 2.85
C GLU A 102 31.98 -8.77 2.43
N VAL A 103 30.82 -8.79 3.07
CA VAL A 103 29.75 -7.82 2.89
C VAL A 103 29.64 -6.98 4.15
N ARG A 104 29.62 -5.66 3.97
CA ARG A 104 29.39 -4.69 5.04
C ARG A 104 28.24 -3.76 4.63
N PRO A 105 27.15 -3.66 5.39
CA PRO A 105 26.08 -2.73 5.07
C PRO A 105 26.61 -1.29 5.05
N LYS A 106 26.07 -0.45 4.17
CA LYS A 106 26.34 1.00 4.12
C LYS A 106 25.50 1.71 5.19
N VAL A 107 25.76 1.39 6.46
CA VAL A 107 25.00 1.95 7.58
C VAL A 107 25.21 3.47 7.66
N LYS A 108 24.12 4.25 7.81
CA LYS A 108 24.18 5.63 8.30
C LYS A 108 24.35 5.60 9.83
N GLU A 109 25.25 6.43 10.37
CA GLU A 109 25.50 6.48 11.82
C GLU A 109 24.16 6.56 12.60
N ASN A 110 23.81 5.48 13.32
CA ASN A 110 22.67 5.26 14.24
C ASN A 110 21.55 4.27 13.83
N GLU A 111 21.68 3.50 12.74
CA GLU A 111 20.70 2.46 12.37
C GLU A 111 21.21 1.05 12.73
N SER A 112 20.58 0.44 13.75
CA SER A 112 20.60 -0.97 14.23
C SER A 112 21.93 -1.77 14.33
N GLU A 113 22.21 -2.32 15.53
CA GLU A 113 23.43 -3.07 15.88
C GLU A 113 23.48 -4.54 15.39
N ILE A 114 22.45 -5.04 14.70
CA ILE A 114 22.20 -6.50 14.60
C ILE A 114 23.24 -7.22 13.71
N ALA A 115 23.52 -6.77 12.48
CA ALA A 115 24.53 -7.42 11.62
C ALA A 115 25.43 -6.38 10.93
N SER A 116 26.69 -6.28 11.36
CA SER A 116 27.64 -5.27 10.83
C SER A 116 28.54 -5.78 9.71
N ARG A 117 28.74 -7.10 9.65
CA ARG A 117 29.65 -7.75 8.73
C ARG A 117 29.18 -9.17 8.47
N THR A 118 29.16 -9.58 7.21
CA THR A 118 28.88 -10.95 6.81
C THR A 118 30.01 -11.47 5.94
N LYS A 119 30.47 -12.70 6.22
CA LYS A 119 31.34 -13.45 5.31
C LYS A 119 30.52 -14.50 4.60
N ILE A 120 30.72 -14.63 3.29
CA ILE A 120 29.98 -15.55 2.43
C ILE A 120 30.98 -16.33 1.59
N TRP A 121 30.85 -17.66 1.57
CA TRP A 121 31.64 -18.56 0.74
C TRP A 121 30.75 -19.04 -0.41
N VAL A 122 31.07 -18.63 -1.63
CA VAL A 122 30.31 -18.94 -2.85
C VAL A 122 31.06 -19.96 -3.68
N ASP A 123 30.44 -21.12 -3.94
CA ASP A 123 31.00 -22.18 -4.78
C ASP A 123 31.38 -21.65 -6.16
N ARG A 124 32.57 -21.99 -6.64
CA ARG A 124 33.08 -21.47 -7.91
C ARG A 124 32.48 -22.13 -9.14
N ASP A 125 31.91 -23.33 -8.98
CA ASP A 125 31.35 -24.09 -10.09
C ASP A 125 29.84 -23.87 -10.20
N THR A 126 29.15 -23.82 -9.07
CA THR A 126 27.68 -23.78 -9.01
C THR A 126 27.11 -22.42 -8.61
N TRP A 127 27.94 -21.50 -8.12
CA TRP A 127 27.55 -20.21 -7.57
C TRP A 127 26.63 -20.29 -6.35
N MET A 128 26.51 -21.47 -5.72
CA MET A 128 25.76 -21.64 -4.49
C MET A 128 26.53 -21.11 -3.29
N VAL A 129 25.83 -20.52 -2.32
CA VAL A 129 26.42 -20.17 -1.02
C VAL A 129 26.63 -21.46 -0.23
N LEU A 130 27.89 -21.83 0.02
CA LEU A 130 28.24 -23.03 0.79
C LEU A 130 28.31 -22.75 2.29
N LYS A 131 28.71 -21.53 2.65
CA LYS A 131 28.84 -21.10 4.05
C LYS A 131 28.56 -19.61 4.18
N SER A 132 27.98 -19.21 5.29
CA SER A 132 27.88 -17.80 5.69
C SER A 132 28.13 -17.63 7.19
N SER A 133 28.77 -16.53 7.57
CA SER A 133 29.04 -16.16 8.96
C SER A 133 28.67 -14.70 9.17
N ILE A 134 27.74 -14.44 10.08
CA ILE A 134 27.17 -13.10 10.37
C ILE A 134 27.74 -12.60 11.70
N TYR A 135 28.23 -11.36 11.72
CA TYR A 135 28.85 -10.73 12.88
C TYR A 135 28.14 -9.45 13.28
N ASN A 136 28.03 -9.20 14.59
CA ASN A 136 27.54 -7.91 15.11
C ASN A 136 28.60 -6.80 15.01
N ASN A 137 28.25 -5.57 15.39
CA ASN A 137 29.15 -4.40 15.35
C ASN A 137 30.39 -4.52 16.26
N LYS A 138 30.33 -5.32 17.32
CA LYS A 138 31.44 -5.63 18.24
C LYS A 138 32.39 -6.69 17.67
N GLY A 139 32.05 -7.28 16.52
CA GLY A 139 32.83 -8.32 15.85
C GLY A 139 32.58 -9.74 16.38
N ASN A 140 31.59 -9.93 17.25
CA ASN A 140 31.18 -11.24 17.72
C ASN A 140 30.38 -11.96 16.63
N LEU A 141 30.64 -13.26 16.46
CA LEU A 141 29.84 -14.13 15.59
C LEU A 141 28.45 -14.29 16.20
N LEU A 142 27.41 -14.11 15.38
CA LEU A 142 26.01 -14.28 15.75
C LEU A 142 25.45 -15.57 15.18
N THR A 143 25.70 -15.81 13.90
CA THR A 143 25.16 -16.97 13.20
C THR A 143 26.19 -17.49 12.21
N GLU A 144 26.28 -18.80 12.13
CA GLU A 144 27.01 -19.50 11.09
C GLU A 144 26.10 -20.54 10.44
N VAL A 145 26.04 -20.52 9.11
CA VAL A 145 25.30 -21.50 8.31
C VAL A 145 26.29 -22.17 7.37
N GLU A 146 26.28 -23.50 7.32
CA GLU A 146 27.15 -24.32 6.49
C GLU A 146 26.34 -25.42 5.80
N ILE A 147 26.52 -25.56 4.48
CA ILE A 147 26.05 -26.69 3.69
C ILE A 147 27.11 -27.79 3.74
N ARG A 148 26.67 -29.01 4.08
CA ARG A 148 27.50 -30.22 4.14
C ARG A 148 26.90 -31.27 3.21
N ASP A 149 27.73 -32.13 2.62
CA ASP A 149 27.34 -33.23 1.72
C ASP A 149 26.49 -32.75 0.52
N LEU A 150 26.88 -31.63 -0.10
CA LEU A 150 26.16 -31.07 -1.25
C LEU A 150 26.25 -31.99 -2.48
N LYS A 151 25.09 -32.49 -2.91
CA LYS A 151 24.93 -33.31 -4.12
C LYS A 151 24.00 -32.61 -5.12
N ILE A 152 24.43 -32.51 -6.37
CA ILE A 152 23.72 -31.77 -7.43
C ILE A 152 23.49 -32.69 -8.63
N ASN A 153 22.32 -32.60 -9.26
CA ASN A 153 21.95 -33.33 -10.48
C ASN A 153 22.11 -34.86 -10.38
N THR A 154 21.78 -35.44 -9.22
CA THR A 154 21.90 -36.88 -8.95
C THR A 154 20.78 -37.74 -9.54
N GLY A 155 19.73 -37.14 -10.10
CA GLY A 155 18.58 -37.86 -10.67
C GLY A 155 17.59 -38.36 -9.62
N ILE A 156 17.12 -37.46 -8.75
CA ILE A 156 16.21 -37.77 -7.64
C ILE A 156 14.83 -38.21 -8.21
N PRO A 157 14.27 -39.36 -7.79
CA PRO A 157 12.97 -39.81 -8.25
C PRO A 157 11.82 -39.05 -7.57
N ASP A 158 10.70 -38.87 -8.27
CA ASP A 158 9.53 -38.13 -7.74
C ASP A 158 8.90 -38.79 -6.51
N SER A 159 9.14 -40.10 -6.33
CA SER A 159 8.67 -40.84 -5.15
C SER A 159 9.23 -40.32 -3.83
N GLU A 160 10.38 -39.62 -3.85
CA GLU A 160 10.95 -39.00 -2.63
C GLU A 160 10.08 -37.87 -2.06
N PHE A 161 9.21 -37.29 -2.90
CA PHE A 161 8.37 -36.14 -2.58
C PHE A 161 6.91 -36.52 -2.37
N LYS A 162 6.64 -37.80 -2.11
CA LYS A 162 5.31 -38.25 -1.73
C LYS A 162 5.16 -38.21 -0.21
N PHE A 163 4.15 -37.49 0.25
CA PHE A 163 3.78 -37.48 1.66
C PHE A 163 2.79 -38.61 1.96
N GLU A 164 3.06 -39.40 3.01
CA GLU A 164 2.15 -40.45 3.48
C GLU A 164 1.41 -39.95 4.73
N ILE A 165 0.08 -39.89 4.64
CA ILE A 165 -0.77 -39.43 5.75
C ILE A 165 -0.76 -40.50 6.85
N PRO A 166 -0.35 -40.17 8.09
CA PRO A 166 -0.39 -41.12 9.20
C PRO A 166 -1.80 -41.61 9.51
N GLU A 167 -1.91 -42.84 10.01
CA GLU A 167 -3.20 -43.46 10.30
C GLU A 167 -4.00 -42.66 11.34
N GLY A 168 -5.23 -42.29 10.99
CA GLY A 168 -6.12 -41.54 11.87
C GLY A 168 -5.78 -40.06 12.04
N ALA A 169 -4.80 -39.53 11.29
CA ALA A 169 -4.47 -38.11 11.33
C ALA A 169 -5.60 -37.25 10.75
N LYS A 170 -5.89 -36.12 11.40
CA LYS A 170 -6.79 -35.09 10.87
C LYS A 170 -6.05 -34.31 9.79
N VAL A 171 -6.66 -34.08 8.63
CA VAL A 171 -6.07 -33.24 7.58
C VAL A 171 -6.74 -31.87 7.63
N GLU A 172 -5.93 -30.83 7.79
CA GLU A 172 -6.33 -29.42 7.72
C GLU A 172 -5.74 -28.82 6.45
N THR A 173 -6.58 -28.16 5.64
CA THR A 173 -6.16 -27.60 4.36
C THR A 173 -6.17 -26.09 4.45
N LEU A 174 -5.02 -25.49 4.15
CA LEU A 174 -4.84 -24.04 4.05
C LEU A 174 -4.57 -23.68 2.59
N ASN A 175 -5.21 -22.62 2.12
CA ASN A 175 -4.96 -22.09 0.80
C ASN A 175 -4.11 -20.82 0.95
N ILE A 176 -2.85 -20.87 0.47
CA ILE A 176 -1.93 -19.73 0.54
C ILE A 176 -2.50 -18.52 -0.20
N ASP A 177 -3.22 -18.68 -1.31
CA ASP A 177 -3.82 -17.54 -2.01
C ASP A 177 -4.92 -16.90 -1.15
N GLU A 178 -5.62 -17.66 -0.30
CA GLU A 178 -6.60 -17.08 0.64
C GLU A 178 -5.95 -16.37 1.82
N GLU A 179 -4.81 -16.85 2.32
CA GLU A 179 -4.06 -16.20 3.40
C GLU A 179 -3.20 -15.03 2.91
N LEU A 180 -2.65 -15.10 1.70
CA LEU A 180 -1.87 -14.04 1.05
C LEU A 180 -2.74 -13.05 0.27
N LYS A 181 -4.07 -13.21 0.29
CA LYS A 181 -4.99 -12.19 -0.23
C LYS A 181 -4.69 -10.91 0.53
N VAL A 182 -3.89 -10.05 -0.09
CA VAL A 182 -3.78 -8.65 0.31
C VAL A 182 -5.22 -8.14 0.29
N PRO A 183 -5.75 -7.68 1.43
CA PRO A 183 -7.14 -7.31 1.46
C PRO A 183 -7.38 -6.23 0.41
N ASP A 184 -8.49 -6.34 -0.31
CA ASP A 184 -8.78 -5.46 -1.43
C ASP A 184 -8.69 -3.99 -0.96
N ASN A 185 -7.90 -3.20 -1.69
CA ASN A 185 -7.86 -1.76 -1.44
C ASN A 185 -9.25 -1.18 -1.74
N MET A 186 -9.79 -0.45 -0.79
CA MET A 186 -11.09 0.18 -0.89
C MET A 186 -11.01 1.64 -0.45
N SER A 187 -12.05 2.42 -0.78
CA SER A 187 -12.16 3.77 -0.24
C SER A 187 -12.41 3.74 1.27
N LEU A 188 -12.01 4.81 1.95
CA LEU A 188 -12.28 4.97 3.38
C LEU A 188 -13.79 4.95 3.71
N GLU A 189 -14.63 5.43 2.79
CA GLU A 189 -16.10 5.39 2.91
C GLU A 189 -16.63 3.95 2.86
N GLU A 190 -16.13 3.14 1.94
CA GLU A 190 -16.50 1.73 1.83
C GLU A 190 -16.05 0.95 3.07
N ALA A 191 -14.82 1.20 3.53
CA ALA A 191 -14.31 0.62 4.75
C ALA A 191 -15.19 1.00 5.95
N GLY A 192 -15.58 2.27 6.09
CA GLY A 192 -16.46 2.73 7.15
C GLY A 192 -17.87 2.12 7.13
N LYS A 193 -18.34 1.61 5.98
CA LYS A 193 -19.61 0.87 5.87
C LYS A 193 -19.46 -0.61 6.21
N GLN A 194 -18.27 -1.18 6.06
CA GLN A 194 -17.98 -2.60 6.28
C GLN A 194 -17.42 -2.91 7.67
N ALA A 195 -16.71 -1.95 8.26
CA ALA A 195 -16.09 -2.08 9.56
C ALA A 195 -17.14 -2.25 10.66
N SER A 196 -16.89 -3.16 11.60
CA SER A 196 -17.73 -3.34 12.80
C SER A 196 -17.55 -2.22 13.82
N PHE A 197 -16.51 -1.40 13.67
CA PHE A 197 -16.20 -0.27 14.52
C PHE A 197 -15.97 1.00 13.69
N LYS A 198 -16.02 2.15 14.37
CA LYS A 198 -15.76 3.45 13.74
C LYS A 198 -14.26 3.59 13.49
N ILE A 199 -13.87 3.60 12.22
CA ILE A 199 -12.50 3.89 11.78
C ILE A 199 -12.10 5.29 12.24
N LEU A 200 -10.92 5.40 12.85
CA LEU A 200 -10.38 6.63 13.40
C LEU A 200 -9.37 7.25 12.42
N ILE A 201 -9.51 8.55 12.16
CA ILE A 201 -8.62 9.27 11.24
C ILE A 201 -7.86 10.32 12.05
N PRO A 202 -6.54 10.47 11.87
CA PRO A 202 -5.78 11.51 12.54
C PRO A 202 -6.16 12.90 12.00
N ASP A 203 -6.32 13.90 12.88
CA ASP A 203 -6.53 15.29 12.47
C ASP A 203 -5.25 15.91 11.87
N TYR A 204 -4.08 15.32 12.12
CA TYR A 204 -2.78 15.76 11.63
C TYR A 204 -2.11 14.68 10.78
N ILE A 205 -1.77 15.04 9.55
CA ILE A 205 -0.94 14.26 8.64
C ILE A 205 0.29 15.10 8.25
N PRO A 206 1.51 14.54 8.27
CA PRO A 206 2.71 15.27 7.87
C PRO A 206 2.66 15.75 6.42
N ASP A 207 3.29 16.89 6.14
CA ASP A 207 3.29 17.50 4.81
C ASP A 207 3.79 16.55 3.71
N GLY A 208 2.94 16.37 2.69
CA GLY A 208 3.23 15.56 1.50
C GLY A 208 2.82 14.09 1.62
N TYR A 209 2.35 13.65 2.78
CA TYR A 209 1.70 12.35 2.91
C TYR A 209 0.23 12.44 2.51
N MET A 210 -0.25 11.45 1.77
CA MET A 210 -1.66 11.30 1.41
C MET A 210 -2.09 9.86 1.69
N LEU A 211 -3.35 9.68 2.07
CA LEU A 211 -3.94 8.33 2.17
C LEU A 211 -3.87 7.68 0.79
N ASN A 212 -3.19 6.54 0.71
CA ASN A 212 -2.95 5.80 -0.53
C ASN A 212 -3.85 4.56 -0.61
N SER A 213 -4.04 3.87 0.52
CA SER A 213 -4.88 2.68 0.59
C SER A 213 -5.57 2.52 1.94
N THR A 214 -6.74 1.91 1.89
CA THR A 214 -7.47 1.43 3.07
C THR A 214 -7.83 -0.04 2.85
N THR A 215 -7.50 -0.88 3.82
CA THR A 215 -7.79 -2.31 3.78
C THR A 215 -8.47 -2.74 5.07
N ILE A 216 -9.34 -3.74 4.97
CA ILE A 216 -10.01 -4.36 6.11
C ILE A 216 -9.75 -5.88 6.07
N SER A 217 -9.37 -6.45 7.19
CA SER A 217 -9.28 -7.89 7.37
C SER A 217 -10.09 -8.32 8.58
N LYS A 218 -10.73 -9.48 8.46
CA LYS A 218 -11.44 -10.15 9.55
C LYS A 218 -10.86 -11.54 9.66
N GLU A 219 -10.27 -11.84 10.80
CA GLU A 219 -9.83 -13.18 11.14
C GLU A 219 -10.99 -13.86 11.88
N ASP A 220 -11.59 -14.86 11.24
CA ASP A 220 -12.63 -15.69 11.84
C ASP A 220 -12.01 -16.72 12.80
N ASP A 221 -12.72 -17.02 13.89
CA ASP A 221 -12.42 -17.91 15.04
C ASP A 221 -12.21 -19.41 14.69
N THR A 222 -11.78 -19.73 13.46
CA THR A 222 -11.59 -21.10 12.95
C THR A 222 -10.20 -21.69 13.22
N ASP A 223 -9.25 -20.85 13.65
CA ASP A 223 -7.95 -21.29 14.13
C ASP A 223 -8.08 -21.76 15.60
N PRO A 224 -7.67 -22.99 15.95
CA PRO A 224 -7.69 -23.49 17.33
C PRO A 224 -6.93 -22.62 18.34
N GLU A 225 -6.05 -21.72 17.88
CA GLU A 225 -5.27 -20.78 18.68
C GLU A 225 -5.59 -19.29 18.41
N GLY A 226 -6.41 -18.98 17.39
CA GLY A 226 -6.69 -17.61 16.94
C GLY A 226 -7.81 -16.94 17.72
N GLN A 227 -7.59 -15.70 18.13
CA GLN A 227 -8.63 -14.84 18.69
C GLN A 227 -9.26 -14.07 17.54
N GLY A 228 -10.58 -14.21 17.33
CA GLY A 228 -11.30 -13.42 16.33
C GLY A 228 -10.94 -11.92 16.44
N SER A 229 -10.49 -11.33 15.34
CA SER A 229 -10.08 -9.93 15.30
C SER A 229 -10.50 -9.26 13.98
N GLU A 230 -10.81 -7.98 14.07
CA GLU A 230 -11.07 -7.13 12.91
C GLU A 230 -10.03 -6.02 12.88
N THR A 231 -9.30 -5.93 11.76
CA THR A 231 -8.22 -4.97 11.57
C THR A 231 -8.49 -4.08 10.36
N VAL A 232 -8.30 -2.77 10.55
CA VAL A 232 -8.32 -1.77 9.49
C VAL A 232 -6.92 -1.17 9.37
N ILE A 233 -6.39 -1.07 8.15
CA ILE A 233 -5.09 -0.46 7.87
C ILE A 233 -5.31 0.75 6.95
N LEU A 234 -4.81 1.91 7.39
CA LEU A 234 -4.76 3.15 6.63
C LEU A 234 -3.30 3.44 6.26
N SER A 235 -2.95 3.28 4.98
CA SER A 235 -1.59 3.51 4.50
C SER A 235 -1.45 4.90 3.91
N TYR A 236 -0.55 5.70 4.48
CA TYR A 236 -0.22 7.03 4.00
C TYR A 236 1.13 7.02 3.30
N GLN A 237 1.21 7.66 2.12
CA GLN A 237 2.39 7.61 1.28
C GLN A 237 2.87 9.00 0.86
N LYS A 238 4.21 9.14 0.79
CA LYS A 238 4.94 10.28 0.24
C LYS A 238 6.12 9.78 -0.59
N GLY A 239 5.95 9.69 -1.91
CA GLY A 239 6.98 9.13 -2.78
C GLY A 239 7.26 7.65 -2.42
N SER A 240 8.48 7.35 -2.00
CA SER A 240 8.86 6.00 -1.51
C SER A 240 8.71 5.83 0.01
N GLU A 241 8.41 6.89 0.75
CA GLU A 241 8.18 6.82 2.19
C GLU A 241 6.70 6.51 2.47
N ASN A 242 6.44 5.69 3.48
CA ASN A 242 5.09 5.40 3.94
C ASN A 242 5.02 5.29 5.48
N PHE A 243 3.80 5.39 5.98
CA PHE A 243 3.45 4.91 7.32
C PHE A 243 2.03 4.36 7.30
N ASP A 244 1.78 3.41 8.18
CA ASP A 244 0.50 2.75 8.35
C ASP A 244 -0.07 3.07 9.72
N VAL A 245 -1.36 3.41 9.74
CA VAL A 245 -2.18 3.39 10.96
C VAL A 245 -2.97 2.09 10.92
N ILE A 246 -2.78 1.25 11.93
CA ILE A 246 -3.44 -0.03 12.08
C ILE A 246 -4.36 0.07 13.28
N GLU A 247 -5.64 -0.22 13.06
CA GLU A 247 -6.69 -0.21 14.06
C GLU A 247 -7.22 -1.63 14.23
N THR A 248 -7.11 -2.19 15.44
CA THR A 248 -7.53 -3.56 15.71
C THR A 248 -8.54 -3.60 16.86
N VAL A 249 -9.63 -4.34 16.65
CA VAL A 249 -10.59 -4.71 17.68
C VAL A 249 -10.59 -6.23 17.84
N TYR A 250 -10.44 -6.69 19.07
CA TYR A 250 -10.42 -8.11 19.42
C TYR A 250 -11.77 -8.55 19.98
N GLU A 251 -12.25 -9.72 19.57
CA GLU A 251 -13.47 -10.31 20.14
C GLU A 251 -13.24 -10.82 21.56
N ASN A 252 -12.08 -11.45 21.82
CA ASN A 252 -11.66 -11.92 23.14
C ASN A 252 -10.18 -11.59 23.37
N LYS A 253 -9.87 -10.44 23.97
CA LYS A 253 -8.48 -10.01 24.24
C LYS A 253 -7.83 -10.93 25.30
N SER A 254 -6.90 -11.81 24.90
CA SER A 254 -6.00 -12.48 25.87
C SER A 254 -4.84 -11.57 26.26
N GLU A 255 -4.17 -11.86 27.38
CA GLU A 255 -3.04 -11.07 27.86
C GLU A 255 -1.72 -11.36 27.10
N GLU A 256 -0.93 -10.28 26.98
CA GLU A 256 0.46 -10.12 26.53
C GLU A 256 0.80 -10.41 25.05
N ASN A 257 0.67 -9.35 24.24
CA ASN A 257 1.41 -9.19 23.00
C ASN A 257 2.92 -9.05 23.30
N THR A 258 3.71 -10.09 23.06
CA THR A 258 5.17 -10.16 23.31
C THR A 258 5.97 -9.23 22.41
N LEU A 259 5.39 -8.77 21.29
CA LEU A 259 6.04 -7.89 20.32
C LEU A 259 6.51 -6.55 20.94
N MET A 260 5.83 -6.11 22.00
CA MET A 260 6.12 -4.85 22.68
C MET A 260 6.84 -5.03 24.03
N GLU A 261 7.43 -6.20 24.26
CA GLU A 261 8.30 -6.42 25.41
C GLU A 261 9.57 -5.57 25.29
N GLY A 262 9.94 -4.84 26.35
CA GLY A 262 11.09 -3.92 26.34
C GLY A 262 10.84 -2.56 25.68
N ALA A 263 9.65 -2.30 25.13
CA ALA A 263 9.32 -1.02 24.52
C ALA A 263 9.38 0.17 25.51
N GLU A 264 9.77 1.34 25.00
CA GLU A 264 9.78 2.58 25.77
C GLU A 264 8.35 3.02 26.08
N LYS A 265 8.02 3.21 27.37
CA LYS A 265 6.75 3.79 27.78
C LYS A 265 6.70 5.28 27.45
N ILE A 266 5.65 5.71 26.75
CA ILE A 266 5.42 7.11 26.39
C ILE A 266 3.99 7.53 26.75
N SER A 267 3.75 8.84 26.82
CA SER A 267 2.40 9.37 27.03
C SER A 267 1.85 9.96 25.75
N ILE A 268 0.60 9.63 25.41
CA ILE A 268 -0.15 10.14 24.26
C ILE A 268 -1.46 10.68 24.81
N ASN A 269 -1.66 12.00 24.79
CA ASN A 269 -2.83 12.65 25.38
C ASN A 269 -3.14 12.20 26.84
N GLY A 270 -2.11 11.90 27.64
CA GLY A 270 -2.25 11.44 29.02
C GLY A 270 -2.51 9.94 29.20
N LYS A 271 -2.64 9.17 28.11
CA LYS A 271 -2.68 7.70 28.12
C LYS A 271 -1.29 7.11 27.97
N GLU A 272 -1.09 5.90 28.48
CA GLU A 272 0.16 5.15 28.28
C GLU A 272 0.18 4.57 26.86
N GLY A 273 1.28 4.78 26.15
CA GLY A 273 1.62 4.11 24.91
C GLY A 273 2.99 3.47 25.00
N LYS A 274 3.31 2.63 24.02
CA LYS A 274 4.58 1.90 23.91
C LYS A 274 5.26 2.26 22.59
N TYR A 275 6.52 2.64 22.65
CA TYR A 275 7.33 3.01 21.49
C TYR A 275 8.50 2.05 21.31
N LEU A 276 8.66 1.53 20.11
CA LEU A 276 9.72 0.59 19.74
C LEU A 276 10.49 1.10 18.51
N ASN A 277 11.82 1.00 18.58
CA ASN A 277 12.74 1.45 17.53
C ASN A 277 13.86 0.43 17.35
N GLU A 278 13.48 -0.80 17.05
CA GLU A 278 14.42 -1.92 16.89
C GLU A 278 14.46 -2.46 15.44
N PHE A 279 13.53 -2.05 14.59
CA PHE A 279 13.36 -2.53 13.21
C PHE A 279 14.03 -1.63 12.14
N GLY A 280 15.28 -1.22 12.39
CA GLY A 280 16.03 -0.38 11.45
C GLY A 280 15.39 1.00 11.24
N ASP A 281 15.01 1.30 9.99
CA ASP A 281 14.35 2.57 9.64
C ASP A 281 12.90 2.64 10.11
N THR A 282 12.26 1.49 10.33
CA THR A 282 10.87 1.37 10.75
C THR A 282 10.75 1.48 12.27
N LYS A 283 9.83 2.33 12.72
CA LYS A 283 9.46 2.51 14.13
C LYS A 283 8.02 2.12 14.33
N MET A 284 7.69 1.75 15.56
CA MET A 284 6.35 1.37 15.96
C MET A 284 5.93 2.16 17.21
N LEU A 285 4.70 2.65 17.20
CA LEU A 285 4.06 3.28 18.35
C LEU A 285 2.69 2.63 18.55
N GLN A 286 2.46 2.04 19.71
CA GLN A 286 1.20 1.39 20.07
C GLN A 286 0.53 2.11 21.23
N TRP A 287 -0.79 2.27 21.16
CA TRP A 287 -1.61 2.77 22.26
C TRP A 287 -3.06 2.30 22.13
N GLU A 288 -3.85 2.53 23.17
CA GLU A 288 -5.28 2.20 23.16
C GLU A 288 -6.12 3.48 23.12
N LEU A 289 -7.10 3.53 22.21
CA LEU A 289 -8.00 4.66 22.05
C LEU A 289 -9.44 4.17 21.89
N GLY A 290 -10.27 4.38 22.92
CA GLY A 290 -11.70 4.05 22.86
C GLY A 290 -12.01 2.56 22.71
N GLY A 291 -11.13 1.67 23.21
CA GLY A 291 -11.28 0.22 23.05
C GLY A 291 -10.71 -0.34 21.75
N VAL A 292 -10.15 0.51 20.89
CA VAL A 292 -9.39 0.13 19.70
C VAL A 292 -7.90 0.13 20.02
N GLU A 293 -7.20 -0.96 19.66
CA GLU A 293 -5.75 -0.98 19.69
C GLU A 293 -5.21 -0.29 18.45
N MET A 294 -4.43 0.77 18.67
CA MET A 294 -3.82 1.58 17.63
C MET A 294 -2.35 1.21 17.50
N ASN A 295 -1.89 0.94 16.28
CA ASN A 295 -0.47 0.82 15.96
C ASN A 295 -0.13 1.80 14.82
N LEU A 296 0.91 2.59 15.01
CA LEU A 296 1.48 3.45 13.98
C LEU A 296 2.85 2.91 13.62
N ILE A 297 3.03 2.50 12.37
CA ILE A 297 4.26 1.87 11.88
C ILE A 297 4.78 2.67 10.68
N GLY A 298 6.08 2.97 10.63
CA GLY A 298 6.65 3.56 9.43
C GLY A 298 8.02 4.20 9.66
N SER A 299 8.55 4.83 8.62
CA SER A 299 9.87 5.47 8.64
C SER A 299 9.85 6.89 9.21
N LEU A 300 8.90 7.19 10.11
CA LEU A 300 8.71 8.52 10.70
C LEU A 300 9.59 8.74 11.94
N GLY A 301 10.07 9.97 12.14
CA GLY A 301 10.71 10.33 13.41
C GLY A 301 9.73 10.26 14.59
N LYS A 302 10.21 9.84 15.76
CA LYS A 302 9.41 9.69 16.99
C LYS A 302 8.51 10.91 17.30
N ALA A 303 9.04 12.12 17.17
CA ALA A 303 8.29 13.34 17.43
C ALA A 303 7.11 13.52 16.45
N GLU A 304 7.27 13.08 15.21
CA GLU A 304 6.23 13.16 14.19
C GLU A 304 5.15 12.10 14.44
N MET A 305 5.56 10.88 14.81
CA MET A 305 4.64 9.81 15.22
C MET A 305 3.75 10.24 16.39
N LEU A 306 4.33 10.93 17.38
CA LEU A 306 3.57 11.46 18.51
C LEU A 306 2.55 12.51 18.10
N LYS A 307 2.90 13.44 17.21
CA LYS A 307 1.93 14.43 16.72
C LYS A 307 0.74 13.78 16.01
N ILE A 308 0.99 12.75 15.20
CA ILE A 308 -0.07 11.99 14.53
C ILE A 308 -0.94 11.30 15.59
N ALA A 309 -0.32 10.55 16.51
CA ALA A 309 -1.04 9.84 17.56
C ALA A 309 -1.87 10.77 18.48
N GLU A 310 -1.33 11.95 18.82
CA GLU A 310 -2.03 12.96 19.63
C GLU A 310 -3.18 13.65 18.89
N SER A 311 -3.22 13.56 17.56
CA SER A 311 -4.25 14.18 16.72
C SER A 311 -5.51 13.33 16.55
N PHE A 312 -5.51 12.08 17.00
CA PHE A 312 -6.71 11.26 16.99
C PHE A 312 -7.69 11.72 18.08
N LYS A 313 -8.96 11.83 17.68
CA LYS A 313 -10.06 12.09 18.63
C LYS A 313 -10.59 10.78 19.19
N GLU A 314 -10.86 10.75 20.48
CA GLU A 314 -11.57 9.61 21.08
C GLU A 314 -12.93 9.41 20.41
N PRO A 315 -13.35 8.18 20.12
CA PRO A 315 -14.72 7.90 19.74
C PRO A 315 -15.64 8.24 20.92
N SER A 316 -16.49 9.26 20.75
CA SER A 316 -17.48 9.66 21.75
C SER A 316 -18.53 8.56 21.94
N THR A 317 -18.91 8.30 23.20
CA THR A 317 -19.97 7.34 23.58
C THR A 317 -21.38 7.91 23.47
N GLU A 318 -21.52 9.23 23.26
CA GLU A 318 -22.73 9.77 22.69
C GLU A 318 -22.75 9.35 21.22
N VAL A 319 -23.91 8.86 20.75
CA VAL A 319 -24.22 8.80 19.32
C VAL A 319 -24.14 10.24 18.84
N ASP A 320 -22.93 10.66 18.51
CA ASP A 320 -22.70 11.74 17.57
C ASP A 320 -23.37 11.21 16.32
N VAL A 321 -24.56 11.77 16.06
CA VAL A 321 -25.04 11.90 14.69
C VAL A 321 -23.92 12.66 14.00
N LEU A 322 -22.95 11.92 13.49
CA LEU A 322 -21.79 12.47 12.82
C LEU A 322 -22.33 13.36 11.73
N ASP A 323 -21.93 14.62 11.80
CA ASP A 323 -22.12 15.57 10.72
C ASP A 323 -21.43 14.94 9.51
N ALA A 324 -22.23 14.37 8.61
CA ALA A 324 -21.76 13.60 7.45
C ALA A 324 -20.81 14.41 6.55
N GLU A 325 -20.71 15.72 6.76
CA GLU A 325 -19.77 16.63 6.11
C GLU A 325 -18.31 16.46 6.54
N SER A 326 -17.99 16.03 7.77
CA SER A 326 -16.59 15.94 8.22
C SER A 326 -15.85 14.67 7.77
N LEU A 327 -16.56 13.69 7.22
CA LEU A 327 -16.04 12.41 6.74
C LEU A 327 -15.88 12.38 5.21
N LYS A 328 -16.26 13.46 4.52
CA LYS A 328 -16.23 13.53 3.06
C LYS A 328 -14.81 13.88 2.59
N GLU A 329 -14.26 13.07 1.68
CA GLU A 329 -12.97 13.38 1.05
C GLU A 329 -12.97 14.83 0.52
N PRO A 330 -11.89 15.61 0.72
CA PRO A 330 -11.84 16.98 0.22
C PRO A 330 -12.02 17.00 -1.29
N PHE A 331 -13.06 17.68 -1.75
CA PHE A 331 -13.45 17.71 -3.15
C PHE A 331 -13.96 19.10 -3.54
N THR A 332 -14.12 19.33 -4.84
CA THR A 332 -14.74 20.55 -5.36
C THR A 332 -15.93 20.17 -6.23
N GLU A 333 -17.08 20.78 -5.97
CA GLU A 333 -18.22 20.72 -6.88
C GLU A 333 -18.00 21.69 -8.04
N PHE A 334 -18.22 21.19 -9.24
CA PHE A 334 -18.09 21.97 -10.47
C PHE A 334 -19.25 21.61 -11.38
N TYR A 335 -20.10 22.60 -11.71
CA TYR A 335 -21.29 22.40 -12.51
C TYR A 335 -21.59 23.58 -13.43
N ILE A 336 -22.46 23.34 -14.41
CA ILE A 336 -22.96 24.33 -15.36
C ILE A 336 -24.48 24.39 -15.22
N LEU A 337 -25.05 25.58 -15.28
CA LEU A 337 -26.49 25.82 -15.37
C LEU A 337 -26.82 26.62 -16.63
N GLY A 338 -28.03 26.45 -17.14
CA GLY A 338 -28.60 27.28 -18.18
C GLY A 338 -28.79 28.75 -17.74
N PRO A 339 -29.17 29.65 -18.66
CA PRO A 339 -29.39 31.07 -18.36
C PRO A 339 -30.46 31.34 -17.29
N ASP A 340 -31.35 30.38 -17.06
CA ASP A 340 -32.44 30.43 -16.07
C ASP A 340 -32.01 29.93 -14.68
N GLY A 341 -30.75 29.51 -14.51
CA GLY A 341 -30.24 28.97 -13.24
C GLY A 341 -30.64 27.54 -12.97
N THR A 342 -31.08 26.79 -13.99
CA THR A 342 -31.42 25.37 -13.86
C THR A 342 -30.40 24.48 -14.57
N ALA A 343 -30.37 23.19 -14.25
CA ALA A 343 -29.52 22.22 -14.95
C ALA A 343 -30.11 21.80 -16.34
N GLU A 344 -30.96 22.64 -16.92
CA GLU A 344 -31.62 22.45 -18.20
C GLU A 344 -31.40 23.67 -19.11
N ASN A 345 -31.89 23.60 -20.35
CA ASN A 345 -31.93 24.76 -21.27
C ASN A 345 -30.57 25.41 -21.58
N TYR A 346 -29.50 24.61 -21.62
CA TYR A 346 -28.18 25.09 -22.06
C TYR A 346 -28.24 25.62 -23.50
N PRO A 347 -27.54 26.73 -23.81
CA PRO A 347 -27.38 27.18 -25.19
C PRO A 347 -26.52 26.16 -25.94
N ILE A 348 -27.16 25.34 -26.77
CA ILE A 348 -26.52 24.33 -27.63
C ILE A 348 -26.53 24.71 -29.11
N ASP A 349 -27.36 25.66 -29.53
CA ASP A 349 -27.40 26.16 -30.90
C ASP A 349 -27.02 27.66 -30.90
N TYR A 350 -25.99 27.99 -31.67
CA TYR A 350 -25.43 29.34 -31.77
C TYR A 350 -25.51 29.82 -33.21
N VAL A 351 -25.63 31.14 -33.36
CA VAL A 351 -25.36 31.83 -34.62
C VAL A 351 -23.92 32.35 -34.56
N LEU A 352 -23.14 32.17 -35.62
CA LEU A 352 -21.75 32.63 -35.68
C LEU A 352 -21.66 34.14 -35.40
N GLY A 353 -20.88 34.51 -34.39
CA GLY A 353 -20.70 35.90 -33.93
C GLY A 353 -21.73 36.37 -32.90
N GLU A 354 -22.78 35.60 -32.62
CA GLU A 354 -23.67 35.82 -31.48
C GLU A 354 -23.14 35.11 -30.23
N ASN A 355 -23.63 35.53 -29.06
CA ASN A 355 -23.20 34.99 -27.79
C ASN A 355 -24.30 34.17 -27.10
N GLY A 356 -23.89 33.13 -26.39
CA GLY A 356 -24.72 32.37 -25.45
C GLY A 356 -24.20 32.58 -24.03
N THR A 357 -25.05 32.39 -23.03
CA THR A 357 -24.66 32.50 -21.62
C THR A 357 -24.93 31.20 -20.89
N VAL A 358 -23.96 30.78 -20.09
CA VAL A 358 -24.13 29.71 -19.10
C VAL A 358 -23.73 30.24 -17.73
N ILE A 359 -24.21 29.64 -16.65
CA ILE A 359 -23.76 29.95 -15.30
C ILE A 359 -22.82 28.83 -14.85
N ILE A 360 -21.65 29.21 -14.35
CA ILE A 360 -20.67 28.28 -13.79
C ILE A 360 -20.74 28.35 -12.28
N GLY A 361 -20.93 27.18 -11.67
CA GLY A 361 -20.90 26.96 -10.23
C GLY A 361 -19.63 26.24 -9.79
N ILE A 362 -18.96 26.77 -8.77
CA ILE A 362 -17.80 26.16 -8.11
C ILE A 362 -18.05 26.21 -6.60
N ILE A 363 -18.07 25.07 -5.92
CA ILE A 363 -18.16 24.98 -4.46
C ILE A 363 -16.93 24.27 -3.94
N ASN A 364 -16.19 24.94 -3.06
CA ASN A 364 -14.96 24.39 -2.50
C ASN A 364 -15.26 23.57 -1.25
N HIS A 365 -15.06 22.25 -1.26
CA HIS A 365 -15.11 21.39 -0.06
C HIS A 365 -13.72 20.79 0.23
N GLU A 366 -12.64 21.48 -0.14
CA GLU A 366 -11.27 21.00 0.02
C GLU A 366 -10.74 21.14 1.46
N GLN A 367 -11.59 21.55 2.42
CA GLN A 367 -11.25 21.77 3.83
C GLN A 367 -10.24 22.89 4.10
N LYS A 368 -9.79 23.56 3.03
CA LYS A 368 -8.89 24.72 3.05
C LYS A 368 -9.28 25.71 1.95
N PRO A 369 -8.86 26.98 2.04
CA PRO A 369 -8.98 27.90 0.92
C PRO A 369 -8.18 27.40 -0.29
N VAL A 370 -8.76 27.47 -1.48
CA VAL A 370 -8.12 27.03 -2.73
C VAL A 370 -8.25 28.11 -3.79
N ASN A 371 -7.22 28.25 -4.62
CA ASN A 371 -7.22 29.12 -5.80
C ASN A 371 -7.49 28.33 -7.09
N TYR A 372 -8.57 28.63 -7.79
CA TYR A 372 -8.93 27.99 -9.05
C TYR A 372 -8.70 28.86 -10.28
N THR A 373 -8.48 28.22 -11.42
CA THR A 373 -8.49 28.84 -12.75
C THR A 373 -9.49 28.10 -13.65
N LEU A 374 -10.38 28.82 -14.32
CA LEU A 374 -11.29 28.27 -15.32
C LEU A 374 -10.77 28.60 -16.73
N GLU A 375 -10.65 27.57 -17.56
CA GLU A 375 -10.48 27.71 -19.01
C GLU A 375 -11.71 27.16 -19.74
N VAL A 376 -12.06 27.77 -20.87
CA VAL A 376 -13.08 27.26 -21.79
C VAL A 376 -12.46 27.05 -23.16
N LYS A 377 -12.72 25.90 -23.78
CA LYS A 377 -12.20 25.54 -25.11
C LYS A 377 -13.32 25.07 -26.02
N LEU A 378 -13.25 25.40 -27.31
CA LEU A 378 -14.12 24.86 -28.35
C LEU A 378 -13.25 24.08 -29.34
N GLU A 379 -13.43 22.75 -29.46
CA GLU A 379 -12.56 21.88 -30.29
C GLU A 379 -11.06 22.15 -30.00
N ASP A 380 -10.69 22.10 -28.72
CA ASP A 380 -9.36 22.42 -28.20
C ASP A 380 -8.86 23.88 -28.41
N MET A 381 -9.62 24.75 -29.07
CA MET A 381 -9.30 26.18 -29.20
C MET A 381 -9.76 26.96 -27.95
N PRO A 382 -8.85 27.61 -27.19
CA PRO A 382 -9.22 28.42 -26.04
C PRO A 382 -10.11 29.61 -26.42
N LEU A 383 -11.18 29.80 -25.65
CA LEU A 383 -12.05 30.97 -25.74
C LEU A 383 -11.62 32.03 -24.72
N PRO A 384 -11.67 33.32 -25.07
CA PRO A 384 -11.30 34.39 -24.16
C PRO A 384 -12.30 34.50 -23.00
N LEU A 385 -11.80 34.48 -21.77
CA LEU A 385 -12.57 34.73 -20.56
C LEU A 385 -12.04 35.99 -19.84
N SER A 386 -12.90 36.66 -19.09
CA SER A 386 -12.52 37.79 -18.23
C SER A 386 -11.56 37.34 -17.11
N ASP A 387 -10.67 38.24 -16.67
CA ASP A 387 -9.60 37.92 -15.70
C ASP A 387 -10.08 37.39 -14.34
N ILE A 388 -11.35 37.61 -13.98
CA ILE A 388 -11.95 37.02 -12.76
C ILE A 388 -11.86 35.49 -12.72
N TRP A 389 -11.75 34.84 -13.88
CA TRP A 389 -11.70 33.39 -14.02
C TRP A 389 -10.29 32.81 -13.90
N LYS A 390 -9.27 33.67 -13.75
CA LYS A 390 -7.86 33.24 -13.63
C LYS A 390 -7.41 33.01 -12.18
N ASN A 391 -8.02 33.68 -11.20
CA ASN A 391 -7.65 33.59 -9.79
C ASN A 391 -8.90 33.59 -8.90
N ILE A 392 -9.57 32.46 -8.83
CA ILE A 392 -10.81 32.27 -8.07
C ILE A 392 -10.43 31.73 -6.69
N TYR A 393 -10.34 32.61 -5.71
CA TYR A 393 -10.10 32.23 -4.32
C TYR A 393 -11.42 31.92 -3.62
N LEU A 394 -11.55 30.69 -3.12
CA LEU A 394 -12.70 30.24 -2.34
C LEU A 394 -12.22 29.62 -1.04
N GLY A 395 -12.76 30.08 0.08
CA GLY A 395 -12.65 29.42 1.39
C GLY A 395 -13.37 28.06 1.41
N ASN A 396 -13.19 27.28 2.48
CA ASN A 396 -13.92 26.02 2.61
C ASN A 396 -15.44 26.27 2.70
N ASN A 397 -16.21 25.46 2.00
CA ASN A 397 -17.66 25.55 1.76
C ASN A 397 -18.12 26.87 1.07
N GLU A 398 -17.20 27.68 0.53
CA GLU A 398 -17.58 28.86 -0.24
C GLU A 398 -18.00 28.50 -1.67
N THR A 399 -19.00 29.23 -2.18
CA THR A 399 -19.58 29.04 -3.51
C THR A 399 -19.33 30.25 -4.40
N LEU A 400 -18.91 30.01 -5.64
CA LEU A 400 -18.98 30.97 -6.73
C LEU A 400 -19.99 30.50 -7.77
N GLU A 401 -21.03 31.29 -8.00
CA GLU A 401 -21.90 31.14 -9.18
C GLU A 401 -21.85 32.43 -10.01
N LYS A 402 -21.36 32.33 -11.25
CA LYS A 402 -21.30 33.48 -12.16
C LYS A 402 -21.56 33.11 -13.61
N ALA A 403 -22.18 34.04 -14.33
CA ALA A 403 -22.41 33.94 -15.75
C ALA A 403 -21.10 34.00 -16.56
N VAL A 404 -20.98 33.11 -17.54
CA VAL A 404 -19.94 33.07 -18.56
C VAL A 404 -20.59 33.23 -19.93
N THR A 405 -20.10 34.19 -20.70
CA THR A 405 -20.57 34.45 -22.06
C THR A 405 -19.66 33.77 -23.06
N ILE A 406 -20.24 32.89 -23.89
CA ILE A 406 -19.56 32.12 -24.92
C ILE A 406 -19.88 32.72 -26.28
N THR A 407 -18.83 33.06 -27.05
CA THR A 407 -18.97 33.53 -28.44
C THR A 407 -18.15 32.62 -29.34
N PRO A 408 -18.77 31.65 -30.03
CA PRO A 408 -18.05 30.73 -30.90
C PRO A 408 -17.36 31.46 -32.07
N PRO A 409 -16.06 31.22 -32.33
CA PRO A 409 -15.31 31.94 -33.37
C PRO A 409 -15.44 31.34 -34.77
N PHE A 410 -16.00 30.13 -34.93
CA PHE A 410 -16.18 29.44 -36.21
C PHE A 410 -17.44 28.57 -36.21
N GLU A 411 -17.92 28.22 -37.40
CA GLU A 411 -19.08 27.36 -37.62
C GLU A 411 -18.75 25.87 -37.50
N GLY A 412 -19.76 25.06 -37.19
CA GLY A 412 -19.62 23.61 -37.13
C GLY A 412 -20.81 22.93 -36.44
N THR A 413 -20.87 21.60 -36.55
CA THR A 413 -21.94 20.78 -35.96
C THR A 413 -21.38 19.82 -34.94
N ASN A 414 -22.09 19.64 -33.82
CA ASN A 414 -21.71 18.73 -32.74
C ASN A 414 -20.30 18.99 -32.17
N MET A 415 -19.94 20.27 -32.04
CA MET A 415 -18.64 20.71 -31.56
C MET A 415 -18.56 20.64 -30.04
N LYS A 416 -17.42 20.18 -29.52
CA LYS A 416 -17.18 20.01 -28.10
C LYS A 416 -16.75 21.34 -27.46
N LEU A 417 -17.62 21.89 -26.62
CA LEU A 417 -17.34 23.03 -25.75
C LEU A 417 -16.97 22.52 -24.35
N GLN A 418 -15.71 22.71 -23.97
CA GLN A 418 -15.12 22.17 -22.74
C GLN A 418 -14.93 23.28 -21.72
N PHE A 419 -15.27 22.98 -20.47
CA PHE A 419 -15.03 23.82 -19.31
C PHE A 419 -14.04 23.08 -18.42
N LEU A 420 -12.88 23.67 -18.19
CA LEU A 420 -11.73 23.05 -17.52
C LEU A 420 -11.43 23.85 -16.26
N LEU A 421 -11.62 23.23 -15.10
CA LEU A 421 -11.30 23.83 -13.81
C LEU A 421 -9.96 23.30 -13.33
N TYR A 422 -9.01 24.19 -13.10
CA TYR A 422 -7.70 23.89 -12.56
C TYR A 422 -7.66 24.28 -11.08
N ASN A 423 -7.15 23.38 -10.24
CA ASN A 423 -6.79 23.67 -8.87
C ASN A 423 -5.31 24.09 -8.87
N ASN A 424 -5.02 25.37 -8.57
CA ASN A 424 -3.66 25.90 -8.65
C ASN A 424 -2.74 25.39 -7.54
N ASP A 425 -3.28 24.80 -6.48
CA ASP A 425 -2.53 24.25 -5.35
C ASP A 425 -2.19 22.76 -5.58
N LYS A 426 -2.98 22.04 -6.39
CA LYS A 426 -2.76 20.64 -6.80
C LYS A 426 -2.17 20.53 -8.20
N LYS A 427 -1.12 21.31 -8.51
CA LYS A 427 -0.46 21.23 -9.83
C LYS A 427 0.28 19.91 -10.01
N ASP A 428 -0.44 18.87 -10.38
CA ASP A 428 0.13 17.64 -10.92
C ASP A 428 0.75 17.98 -12.27
N MET A 429 2.08 18.13 -12.28
CA MET A 429 2.86 18.34 -13.50
C MET A 429 3.30 16.99 -14.05
N LEU A 430 2.59 16.50 -15.07
CA LEU A 430 3.12 15.45 -15.94
C LEU A 430 4.16 16.09 -16.85
N GLU A 431 5.43 16.05 -16.42
CA GLU A 431 6.58 16.60 -17.13
C GLU A 431 6.48 18.13 -17.42
N GLU A 432 7.59 18.76 -17.78
CA GLU A 432 7.67 20.23 -17.89
C GLU A 432 6.69 20.77 -18.94
N ASN A 433 5.55 21.33 -18.46
CA ASN A 433 4.56 22.18 -19.13
C ASN A 433 3.18 21.60 -19.52
N VAL A 434 2.73 20.46 -18.98
CA VAL A 434 1.32 20.02 -19.16
C VAL A 434 0.57 20.05 -17.83
N SER A 435 -0.37 21.00 -17.69
CA SER A 435 -1.29 21.07 -16.54
C SER A 435 -2.56 20.28 -16.85
N ILE A 436 -2.88 19.31 -15.99
CA ILE A 436 -4.11 18.52 -16.08
C ILE A 436 -5.24 19.29 -15.37
N PRO A 437 -6.43 19.44 -15.96
CA PRO A 437 -7.56 20.04 -15.26
C PRO A 437 -8.01 19.16 -14.10
N TYR A 438 -8.31 19.79 -12.97
CA TYR A 438 -8.79 19.14 -11.75
C TYR A 438 -10.22 18.59 -11.90
N ARG A 439 -11.08 19.32 -12.64
CA ARG A 439 -12.43 18.90 -13.04
C ARG A 439 -12.70 19.39 -14.45
N ASN A 440 -13.53 18.67 -15.20
CA ASN A 440 -13.93 19.06 -16.54
C ASN A 440 -15.40 18.75 -16.83
N LEU A 441 -16.05 19.64 -17.58
CA LEU A 441 -17.42 19.49 -18.06
C LEU A 441 -17.47 19.77 -19.56
N ASN A 442 -18.42 19.17 -20.28
CA ASN A 442 -18.53 19.32 -21.73
C ASN A 442 -19.98 19.56 -22.15
N LEU A 443 -20.17 20.44 -23.12
CA LEU A 443 -21.40 20.60 -23.88
C LEU A 443 -21.10 20.34 -25.36
N TRP A 444 -22.10 19.83 -26.09
CA TRP A 444 -22.02 19.67 -27.54
C TRP A 444 -22.89 20.73 -28.19
N ILE A 445 -22.30 21.56 -29.04
CA ILE A 445 -22.95 22.74 -29.61
C ILE A 445 -22.93 22.70 -31.15
N ASN A 446 -23.91 23.34 -31.77
CA ASN A 446 -23.93 23.65 -33.19
C ASN A 446 -23.77 25.17 -33.37
N VAL A 447 -22.97 25.57 -34.36
CA VAL A 447 -22.77 26.97 -34.72
C VAL A 447 -23.07 27.12 -36.20
N THR A 448 -24.06 27.95 -36.53
CA THR A 448 -24.51 28.16 -37.91
C THR A 448 -24.35 29.61 -38.33
N THR A 449 -24.05 29.87 -39.60
CA THR A 449 -24.19 31.22 -40.16
C THR A 449 -25.67 31.53 -40.38
N GLN A 450 -26.14 32.69 -39.93
CA GLN A 450 -27.53 33.13 -40.05
C GLN A 450 -28.02 32.99 -41.51
N ASN A 451 -29.01 32.11 -41.74
CA ASN A 451 -29.65 31.98 -43.04
C ASN A 451 -30.69 33.10 -43.18
N PHE A 452 -30.38 34.14 -43.95
CA PHE A 452 -31.38 35.14 -44.34
C PHE A 452 -32.41 34.50 -45.28
N SER A 453 -33.52 34.05 -44.71
CA SER A 453 -34.76 33.86 -45.46
C SER A 453 -35.94 34.49 -44.71
N LYS A 454 -36.04 35.82 -44.83
CA LYS A 454 -37.35 36.48 -44.92
C LYS A 454 -37.98 36.07 -46.25
N ASN A 455 -39.12 35.37 -46.22
CA ASN A 455 -40.31 35.73 -47.00
C ASN A 455 -41.52 34.82 -46.71
N ASN A 456 -42.57 35.48 -46.20
CA ASN A 456 -44.00 35.36 -46.50
C ASN A 456 -44.55 34.00 -46.97
N SER A 457 -45.49 33.43 -46.20
CA SER A 457 -46.92 33.33 -46.60
C SER A 457 -47.80 32.79 -45.46
N THR A 458 -48.89 33.51 -45.19
CA THR A 458 -50.01 33.22 -44.28
C THR A 458 -50.98 32.18 -44.89
N PRO A 459 -52.14 31.88 -44.25
CA PRO A 459 -52.43 30.77 -43.32
C PRO A 459 -53.15 29.57 -43.99
N LEU A 460 -53.31 28.45 -43.27
CA LEU A 460 -54.42 27.51 -43.54
C LEU A 460 -54.91 26.83 -42.26
N THR A 461 -56.15 27.17 -41.93
CA THR A 461 -57.04 26.62 -40.90
C THR A 461 -57.61 25.26 -41.32
N ALA A 462 -57.83 24.37 -40.36
CA ALA A 462 -58.96 23.43 -40.23
C ALA A 462 -58.74 22.63 -38.93
N ILE A 463 -59.62 22.56 -37.93
CA ILE A 463 -61.04 22.92 -37.74
C ILE A 463 -61.17 23.60 -36.37
#